data_AF-A0A845QNZ2-F1
#
_entry.id   AF-A0A845QNZ2-F1
#
_cell.length_a   1.000
_cell.length_b   1.000
_cell.length_c   1.000
_cell.angle_alpha   90.00
_cell.angle_beta   90.00
_cell.angle_gamma   90.00
#
_symmetry.space_group_name_H-M   'P 1'
#
loop_
_entity.id
_entity.type
_entity.pdbx_description
1 polymer ?
#
loop_
_entity_poly.entity_id
_entity_poly.type
_entity_poly.pdbx_seq_one_letter_code
_entity_poly.pdbx_strand_id
1 'polypeptide(L)' 'MTTKDVIPLKNKENQILSCIKIARSEMEAATNLFNELTDTAAIDCAAYSLLAATKKYNYFMQIAKEEGLRVQG' A
#
# COMPACT_ATOMS: atom_id res chain seq x y z
N MET A 1 -15.96 -18.68 26.09
CA MET A 1 -16.50 -18.11 24.84
C MET A 1 -16.02 -16.68 24.74
N THR A 2 -14.90 -16.43 24.06
CA THR A 2 -14.42 -15.07 23.78
C THR A 2 -15.08 -14.60 22.49
N THR A 3 -15.89 -13.55 22.59
CA THR A 3 -16.48 -12.82 21.47
C THR A 3 -15.35 -12.35 20.57
N LYS A 4 -15.16 -13.02 19.43
CA LYS A 4 -14.34 -12.49 18.35
C LYS A 4 -14.93 -11.13 17.99
N ASP A 5 -14.16 -10.07 18.14
CA ASP A 5 -14.51 -8.73 17.71
C ASP A 5 -14.97 -8.77 16.26
N VAL A 6 -16.29 -8.75 16.07
CA VAL A 6 -16.89 -8.75 14.74
C VAL A 6 -16.72 -7.34 14.22
N ILE A 7 -15.55 -7.04 13.65
CA ILE A 7 -15.33 -5.81 12.89
C ILE A 7 -16.41 -5.82 11.80
N PRO A 8 -17.32 -4.83 11.77
CA PRO A 8 -18.36 -4.78 10.75
C PRO A 8 -17.70 -4.82 9.37
N LEU A 9 -18.21 -5.64 8.43
CA LEU A 9 -17.63 -5.81 7.08
C LEU A 9 -17.29 -4.46 6.42
N LYS A 10 -18.19 -3.48 6.54
CA LYS A 10 -18.00 -2.11 6.02
C LYS A 10 -16.78 -1.37 6.60
N ASN A 11 -16.38 -1.68 7.84
CA ASN A 11 -15.19 -1.13 8.47
C ASN A 11 -13.92 -1.80 7.91
N LYS A 12 -13.95 -3.12 7.68
CA LYS A 12 -12.83 -3.86 7.06
C LYS A 12 -12.59 -3.41 5.62
N GLU A 13 -13.64 -3.23 4.82
CA GLU A 13 -13.53 -2.72 3.44
C GLU A 13 -12.91 -1.33 3.40
N ASN A 14 -13.39 -0.42 4.26
CA ASN A 14 -12.83 0.94 4.36
C ASN A 14 -11.35 0.94 4.80
N GLN A 15 -10.96 0.04 5.70
CA GLN A 15 -9.57 -0.13 6.09
C GLN A 15 -8.70 -0.60 4.93
N ILE A 16 -9.15 -1.60 4.17
CA ILE A 16 -8.42 -2.09 2.99
C ILE A 16 -8.26 -0.96 1.97
N LEU A 17 -9.33 -0.22 1.66
CA LEU A 17 -9.27 0.91 0.73
C LEU A 17 -8.35 2.03 1.23
N SER A 18 -8.34 2.31 2.53
CA SER A 18 -7.42 3.27 3.14
C SER A 18 -5.96 2.82 3.01
N CYS A 19 -5.67 1.56 3.33
CA CYS A 19 -4.34 0.98 3.18
C CYS A 19 -3.84 1.04 1.73
N ILE A 20 -4.72 0.81 0.76
CA ILE A 20 -4.37 0.91 -0.67
C ILE A 20 -4.02 2.34 -1.06
N LYS A 21 -4.79 3.34 -0.61
CA LYS A 21 -4.51 4.76 -0.86
C LYS A 21 -3.18 5.19 -0.24
N ILE A 22 -2.92 4.78 1.00
CA ILE A 22 -1.66 5.07 1.69
C ILE A 22 -0.48 4.43 0.93
N ALA A 23 -0.57 3.14 0.60
CA ALA A 23 0.49 2.44 -0.11
C ALA A 23 0.76 3.06 -1.50
N ARG A 24 -0.27 3.52 -2.21
CA ARG A 24 -0.10 4.25 -3.48
C ARG A 24 0.64 5.57 -3.27
N SER A 25 0.24 6.37 -2.28
CA SER A 25 0.90 7.64 -1.99
C SER A 25 2.36 7.44 -1.59
N GLU A 26 2.67 6.39 -0.82
CA GLU A 26 4.05 6.00 -0.49
C GLU A 26 4.85 5.62 -1.75
N MET A 27 4.25 4.89 -2.70
CA MET A 27 4.89 4.55 -3.98
C MET A 27 5.20 5.79 -4.81
N GLU A 28 4.25 6.70 -4.94
CA GLU A 28 4.41 7.96 -5.69
C GLU A 28 5.53 8.81 -5.07
N ALA A 29 5.55 8.94 -3.75
CA ALA A 29 6.60 9.66 -3.03
C ALA A 29 7.98 9.02 -3.24
N ALA A 30 8.09 7.69 -3.12
CA ALA A 30 9.35 6.98 -3.35
C ALA A 30 9.83 7.10 -4.81
N THR A 31 8.90 7.11 -5.77
CA THR A 31 9.20 7.31 -7.20
C THR A 31 9.75 8.71 -7.45
N ASN A 32 9.12 9.75 -6.90
CA ASN A 32 9.60 11.12 -7.03
C ASN A 32 10.99 11.28 -6.41
N LEU A 33 11.18 10.74 -5.20
CA LEU A 33 12.47 10.76 -4.52
C LEU A 33 13.56 10.07 -5.34
N PHE A 34 13.29 8.88 -5.89
CA PHE A 34 14.24 8.16 -6.74
C PHE A 34 14.64 8.98 -7.97
N ASN A 35 13.70 9.71 -8.58
CA ASN A 35 13.95 10.52 -9.77
C ASN A 35 14.72 11.83 -9.48
N GLU A 36 14.65 12.35 -8.26
CA GLU A 36 15.31 13.60 -7.86
C GLU A 36 16.73 13.39 -7.32
N LEU A 37 17.04 12.20 -6.81
CA LEU A 37 18.31 11.90 -6.19
C LEU A 37 19.42 11.69 -7.23
N THR A 38 20.59 12.24 -6.93
CA THR A 38 21.82 12.12 -7.74
C THR A 38 22.94 11.40 -7.00
N ASP A 39 22.85 11.32 -5.66
CA ASP A 39 23.74 10.53 -4.84
C ASP A 39 23.39 9.04 -4.93
N THR A 40 24.37 8.20 -5.26
CA THR A 40 24.14 6.79 -5.57
C THR A 40 23.64 5.98 -4.37
N ALA A 41 24.11 6.29 -3.16
CA ALA A 41 23.65 5.61 -1.95
C ALA A 41 22.22 6.03 -1.58
N ALA A 42 21.87 7.30 -1.79
CA ALA A 42 20.50 7.78 -1.64
C ALA A 42 19.55 7.14 -2.67
N ILE A 43 19.98 6.97 -3.92
CA ILE A 43 19.23 6.27 -4.97
C ILE A 43 18.92 4.84 -4.56
N ASP A 44 19.89 4.10 -4.02
CA ASP A 44 19.67 2.72 -3.54
C ASP A 44 18.62 2.69 -2.41
N CYS A 45 18.69 3.61 -1.45
CA CYS A 45 17.68 3.76 -0.40
C CYS A 45 16.28 4.04 -0.96
N ALA A 46 16.18 4.94 -1.95
CA ALA A 46 14.92 5.24 -2.61
C ALA A 46 14.39 4.04 -3.41
N ALA A 47 15.27 3.27 -4.07
CA ALA A 47 14.91 2.06 -4.80
C ALA A 47 14.33 0.97 -3.88
N TYR A 48 14.96 0.72 -2.73
CA TYR A 48 14.42 -0.21 -1.72
C TYR A 48 13.08 0.27 -1.16
N SER A 49 12.93 1.57 -0.94
CA SER A 49 11.67 2.17 -0.47
C SER A 49 10.55 1.99 -1.50
N LEU A 50 10.85 2.23 -2.78
CA LEU A 50 9.92 2.01 -3.89
C LEU A 50 9.51 0.54 -4.02
N LEU A 51 10.48 -0.38 -3.90
CA LEU A 51 10.22 -1.82 -3.92
C LEU A 51 9.29 -2.23 -2.77
N ALA A 52 9.54 -1.74 -1.56
CA ALA A 52 8.72 -2.02 -0.39
C ALA A 52 7.29 -1.49 -0.54
N ALA A 53 7.14 -0.22 -0.97
CA ALA A 53 5.85 0.40 -1.19
C ALA A 53 5.05 -0.34 -2.29
N THR A 54 5.72 -0.75 -3.37
CA THR A 54 5.10 -1.52 -4.45
C THR A 54 4.58 -2.87 -3.97
N LYS A 55 5.38 -3.61 -3.18
CA LYS A 55 4.95 -4.89 -2.59
C LYS A 55 3.75 -4.70 -1.65
N LYS A 56 3.78 -3.65 -0.83
CA LYS A 56 2.67 -3.31 0.08
C LYS A 56 1.38 -2.98 -0.67
N TYR A 57 1.45 -2.18 -1.74
CA TYR A 57 0.31 -1.87 -2.59
C TYR A 57 -0.27 -3.14 -3.23
N ASN A 58 0.58 -3.98 -3.83
CA ASN A 58 0.16 -5.22 -4.47
C ASN A 58 -0.52 -6.19 -3.49
N TYR A 59 0.00 -6.29 -2.26
CA TYR A 59 -0.61 -7.09 -1.20
C TYR A 59 -2.04 -6.62 -0.88
N PHE A 60 -2.26 -5.33 -0.67
CA PHE A 60 -3.60 -4.83 -0.38
C PHE A 60 -4.54 -4.88 -1.59
N MET A 61 -4.03 -4.70 -2.81
CA MET A 61 -4.81 -4.91 -4.03
C MET A 61 -5.25 -6.38 -4.17
N GLN A 62 -4.39 -7.33 -3.80
CA GLN A 62 -4.75 -8.75 -3.76
C GLN A 62 -5.84 -9.02 -2.72
N ILE A 63 -5.71 -8.49 -1.50
CA ILE A 63 -6.75 -8.60 -0.47
C ILE A 63 -8.07 -8.00 -0.96
N ALA A 64 -8.05 -6.80 -1.55
CA ALA A 64 -9.25 -6.18 -2.09
C ALA A 64 -9.93 -7.07 -3.13
N LYS A 65 -9.16 -7.69 -4.03
CA LYS A 65 -9.69 -8.64 -5.01
C LYS A 65 -10.32 -9.86 -4.37
N GLU A 66 -9.67 -10.45 -3.36
CA GLU A 66 -10.18 -11.61 -2.61
C GLU A 66 -11.49 -11.28 -1.86
N GLU A 67 -11.65 -10.04 -1.41
CA GLU A 67 -12.86 -9.53 -0.75
C GLU A 67 -13.92 -9.01 -1.75
N GLY A 68 -13.69 -9.11 -3.06
CA GLY A 68 -14.64 -8.66 -4.10
C GLY A 68 -14.71 -7.13 -4.29
N LEU A 69 -13.77 -6.39 -3.72
CA LEU A 69 -13.69 -4.93 -3.83
C LEU A 69 -13.08 -4.50 -5.16
N ARG A 70 -13.68 -3.50 -5.80
CA ARG A 70 -13.14 -2.86 -7.01
C ARG A 70 -12.48 -1.54 -6.63
N VAL A 71 -11.16 -1.50 -6.73
CA VAL A 71 -10.38 -0.27 -6.60
C VAL A 71 -10.24 0.33 -8.00
N GLN A 72 -10.66 1.57 -8.20
CA GLN A 72 -10.36 2.28 -9.45
C GLN A 72 -8.88 2.68 -9.47
N GLY A 73 -8.23 2.38 -10.59
CA GLY A 73 -6.83 2.70 -10.87
C GLY A 73 -6.57 4.19 -10.76
#